data_AF-A0A914CU23-F1
#
_entry.id   AF-A0A914CU23-F1
#
_cell.length_a   1.000
_cell.length_b   1.000
_cell.length_c   1.000
_cell.angle_alpha   90.00
_cell.angle_beta   90.00
_cell.angle_gamma   90.00
#
_symmetry.space_group_name_H-M   'P 1'
#
loop_
_entity.id
_entity.type
_entity.pdbx_description
1 polymer ?
#
loop_
_entity_poly.entity_id
_entity_poly.type
_entity_poly.pdbx_seq_one_letter_code
_entity_poly.pdbx_strand_id
1 'polypeptide(L)'
;MLREECPDFISRDEWPPYSPDLNPLNYSVWSILEEKACPKPHPNVESLKRALLEAWDDIDVETLAKIVDNFPKRLEKCVAANGGHFE
;
A
#
# COMPACT_ATOMS: atom_id res chain seq x y z
N MET A 1 -9.89 -7.39 19.12
CA MET A 1 -10.02 -6.06 18.46
C MET A 1 -10.28 -6.20 16.96
N LEU A 2 -9.30 -6.27 16.05
CA LEU A 2 -9.63 -6.30 14.59
C LEU A 2 -10.48 -7.50 14.13
N ARG A 3 -10.19 -8.71 14.63
CA ARG A 3 -10.99 -9.92 14.34
C ARG A 3 -12.42 -9.88 14.87
N GLU A 4 -12.68 -9.06 15.89
CA GLU A 4 -13.97 -8.98 16.57
C GLU A 4 -14.81 -7.81 16.05
N GLU A 5 -14.15 -6.73 15.61
CA GLU A 5 -14.77 -5.49 15.14
C GLU A 5 -14.95 -5.45 13.62
N CYS A 6 -14.26 -6.29 12.86
CA CYS A 6 -14.35 -6.34 11.40
C CYS A 6 -14.67 -7.77 10.94
N PRO A 7 -15.94 -8.05 10.55
CA PRO A 7 -16.37 -9.39 10.16
C PRO A 7 -15.64 -9.92 8.90
N ASP A 8 -15.14 -9.02 8.05
CA ASP A 8 -14.42 -9.35 6.82
C ASP A 8 -12.88 -9.25 7.00
N PHE A 9 -12.40 -9.35 8.23
CA PHE A 9 -10.97 -9.31 8.51
C PHE A 9 -10.25 -10.55 7.94
N ILE A 10 -9.34 -10.32 7.01
CA ILE A 10 -8.45 -11.35 6.47
C ILE A 10 -7.27 -11.50 7.42
N SER A 11 -7.14 -12.66 8.06
CA SER A 11 -6.00 -12.91 8.94
C SER A 11 -4.71 -13.17 8.15
N ARG A 12 -3.57 -13.05 8.81
CA ARG A 12 -2.25 -13.34 8.22
C ARG A 12 -2.20 -14.72 7.56
N ASP A 13 -2.83 -15.72 8.16
CA ASP A 13 -2.77 -17.11 7.67
C ASP A 13 -3.74 -17.35 6.49
N GLU A 14 -4.70 -16.45 6.27
CA GLU A 14 -5.62 -16.44 5.12
C GLU A 14 -5.09 -15.57 3.98
N TRP A 15 -4.16 -14.66 4.26
CA TRP A 15 -3.59 -13.78 3.25
C TRP A 15 -2.76 -14.58 2.25
N PRO A 16 -3.04 -14.47 0.94
CA PRO A 16 -2.33 -15.24 -0.07
C PRO A 16 -0.85 -14.83 -0.15
N PRO A 17 0.09 -15.80 -0.29
CA PRO A 17 1.49 -15.49 -0.49
C PRO A 17 1.69 -14.75 -1.83
N TYR A 18 2.79 -14.00 -1.95
CA TYR A 18 3.19 -13.29 -3.19
C TYR A 18 2.09 -12.40 -3.81
N SER A 19 1.28 -11.74 -2.98
CA SER A 19 0.19 -10.87 -3.44
C SER A 19 0.47 -9.38 -3.22
N PRO A 20 1.49 -8.79 -3.89
CA PRO A 20 1.78 -7.36 -3.77
C PRO A 20 0.61 -6.52 -4.28
N ASP A 21 -0.12 -7.04 -5.27
CA ASP A 21 -1.35 -6.48 -5.79
C ASP A 21 -2.42 -6.27 -4.70
N LEU A 22 -2.43 -7.08 -3.64
CA LEU A 22 -3.42 -6.91 -2.57
C LEU A 22 -2.91 -6.03 -1.43
N ASN A 23 -1.65 -5.58 -1.44
CA ASN A 23 -1.10 -4.77 -0.36
C ASN A 23 -1.13 -3.26 -0.71
N PRO A 24 -1.91 -2.42 0.00
CA PRO A 24 -1.96 -0.97 -0.20
C PRO A 24 -0.62 -0.26 -0.24
N LEU A 25 0.34 -0.72 0.57
CA LEU A 25 1.68 -0.18 0.57
C LEU A 25 2.37 -0.43 -0.78
N ASN A 26 2.22 -1.63 -1.33
CA ASN A 26 2.88 -2.05 -2.56
C ASN A 26 2.23 -1.50 -3.82
N TYR A 27 0.90 -1.50 -3.93
CA TYR A 27 0.24 -1.03 -5.16
C TYR A 27 0.11 0.49 -5.25
N SER A 28 0.43 1.24 -4.19
CA SER A 28 0.32 2.71 -4.23
C SER A 28 1.30 3.47 -3.34
N VAL A 29 1.33 3.23 -2.02
CA VAL A 29 2.03 4.15 -1.09
C VAL A 29 3.52 4.23 -1.37
N TRP A 30 4.18 3.11 -1.69
CA TRP A 30 5.61 3.12 -2.03
C TRP A 30 5.93 3.98 -3.25
N SER A 31 5.07 3.97 -4.29
CA SER A 31 5.25 4.83 -5.45
C SER A 31 5.12 6.31 -5.10
N ILE A 32 4.16 6.67 -4.24
CA ILE A 32 3.99 8.06 -3.75
C ILE A 32 5.21 8.52 -2.95
N LEU A 33 5.70 7.67 -2.04
CA LEU A 33 6.89 7.96 -1.24
C LEU A 33 8.13 8.08 -2.11
N GLU A 34 8.31 7.21 -3.10
CA GLU A 34 9.43 7.29 -4.04
C GLU A 34 9.39 8.59 -4.84
N GLU A 35 8.22 8.96 -5.39
CA GLU A 35 8.05 10.20 -6.16
C GLU A 35 8.38 11.45 -5.32
N LYS A 36 7.88 11.51 -4.08
CA LYS A 36 8.07 12.67 -3.19
C LYS A 36 9.47 12.72 -2.57
N ALA A 37 9.98 11.59 -2.08
CA ALA A 37 11.23 11.55 -1.33
C ALA A 37 12.46 11.48 -2.23
N CYS A 38 12.36 10.87 -3.42
CA CYS A 38 13.50 10.60 -4.31
C CYS A 38 13.52 11.39 -5.64
N PRO A 39 13.10 12.68 -5.72
CA PRO A 39 13.20 13.44 -6.97
C PRO A 39 14.66 13.70 -7.39
N LYS A 40 15.61 13.52 -6.45
CA LYS A 40 17.06 13.64 -6.64
C LYS A 40 17.80 12.62 -5.75
N PRO A 41 19.05 12.24 -6.08
CA PRO A 41 19.84 11.37 -5.21
C PRO A 41 20.14 11.98 -3.84
N HIS A 42 20.11 11.14 -2.80
CA HIS A 42 20.52 11.53 -1.46
C HIS A 42 22.01 11.27 -1.21
N PRO A 43 22.70 12.14 -0.46
CA PRO A 43 24.13 11.98 -0.16
C PRO A 43 24.42 10.88 0.86
N ASN A 44 23.42 10.45 1.65
CA ASN A 44 23.53 9.41 2.66
C ASN A 44 22.15 8.90 3.09
N VAL A 45 22.15 7.80 3.85
CA VAL A 45 20.94 7.13 4.35
C VAL A 45 20.10 8.02 5.28
N GLU A 46 20.74 8.85 6.11
CA GLU A 46 20.00 9.72 7.04
C GLU A 46 19.22 10.82 6.31
N SER A 47 19.77 11.35 5.21
CA SER A 47 19.03 12.27 4.34
C SER A 47 17.83 11.60 3.68
N LEU A 48 17.96 10.33 3.26
CA LEU A 48 16.86 9.58 2.66
C LEU A 48 15.76 9.28 3.69
N LYS A 49 16.13 8.82 4.90
CA LYS A 49 15.16 8.56 5.98
C LYS A 49 14.32 9.79 6.30
N ARG A 50 14.96 10.95 6.44
CA ARG A 50 14.24 12.21 6.71
C ARG A 50 13.31 12.58 5.57
N ALA A 51 13.75 12.47 4.32
CA ALA A 51 12.91 12.77 3.17
C ALA A 51 11.70 11.82 3.08
N LEU A 52 11.87 10.54 3.42
CA LEU A 52 10.75 9.57 3.48
C LEU A 52 9.75 9.91 4.59
N LEU A 53 10.21 10.36 5.76
CA LEU A 53 9.32 10.79 6.84
C LEU A 53 8.56 12.07 6.47
N GLU A 54 9.24 13.06 5.89
CA GLU A 54 8.61 14.29 5.38
C GLU A 54 7.59 13.98 4.29
N ALA A 55 7.92 13.07 3.36
CA ALA A 55 7.00 12.63 2.31
C ALA A 55 5.78 11.90 2.88
N TRP A 56 5.96 11.09 3.93
CA TRP A 56 4.87 10.39 4.62
C TRP A 56 3.92 11.38 5.31
N ASP A 57 4.46 12.34 6.05
CA ASP A 57 3.67 13.35 6.75
C ASP A 57 2.91 14.28 5.79
N ASP A 58 3.39 14.42 4.55
CA ASP A 58 2.76 15.19 3.48
C ASP A 58 1.69 14.40 2.68
N ILE A 59 1.51 13.09 2.94
CA ILE A 59 0.40 12.34 2.34
C ILE A 59 -0.89 12.73 3.06
N ASP A 60 -1.81 13.34 2.33
CA ASP A 60 -3.10 13.70 2.87
C ASP A 60 -3.96 12.45 3.18
N VAL A 61 -4.80 12.57 4.22
CA VAL A 61 -5.66 11.47 4.67
C VAL A 61 -6.68 11.05 3.61
N GLU A 62 -7.09 11.97 2.72
CA GLU A 62 -8.04 11.66 1.64
C GLU A 62 -7.40 10.74 0.58
N THR A 63 -6.13 10.93 0.27
CA THR A 63 -5.31 10.09 -0.59
C THR A 63 -5.18 8.70 0.03
N LEU A 64 -4.87 8.60 1.32
CA LEU A 64 -4.82 7.30 2.02
C LEU A 64 -6.19 6.60 2.02
N ALA A 65 -7.28 7.34 2.25
CA ALA A 65 -8.64 6.80 2.20
C ALA A 65 -8.94 6.22 0.81
N LYS A 66 -8.66 6.95 -0.27
CA LYS A 66 -8.84 6.47 -1.66
C LYS A 66 -8.03 5.20 -1.95
N ILE A 67 -6.82 5.09 -1.42
CA ILE A 67 -5.97 3.90 -1.58
C ILE A 67 -6.64 2.69 -0.94
N VAL A 68 -7.18 2.84 0.28
CA VAL A 68 -7.90 1.77 1.00
C VAL A 68 -9.23 1.45 0.31
N ASP A 69 -9.97 2.47 -0.13
CA ASP A 69 -11.26 2.30 -0.85
C ASP A 69 -11.10 1.57 -2.19
N ASN A 70 -9.88 1.54 -2.76
CA ASN A 70 -9.58 0.78 -3.97
C ASN A 70 -9.33 -0.72 -3.70
N PHE A 71 -9.15 -1.13 -2.45
CA PHE A 71 -8.85 -2.52 -2.10
C PHE A 71 -9.94 -3.52 -2.55
N PRO A 72 -11.26 -3.27 -2.35
CA PRO A 72 -12.31 -4.17 -2.85
C PRO A 72 -12.26 -4.37 -4.37
N LYS A 73 -12.01 -3.31 -5.14
CA LYS A 73 -11.86 -3.39 -6.60
C LYS A 73 -10.65 -4.25 -7.00
N ARG A 74 -9.57 -4.22 -6.21
CA ARG A 74 -8.43 -5.11 -6.43
C ARG A 74 -8.76 -6.57 -6.09
N LEU A 75 -9.56 -6.84 -5.06
CA LEU A 75 -10.06 -8.19 -4.79
C LEU A 75 -10.90 -8.73 -5.96
N GLU A 76 -11.78 -7.92 -6.54
CA GLU A 76 -12.57 -8.30 -7.72
C GLU A 76 -11.67 -8.67 -8.91
N LYS A 77 -10.63 -7.88 -9.18
CA LYS A 77 -9.65 -8.20 -10.22
C LYS A 77 -8.89 -9.50 -9.94
N CYS A 78 -8.51 -9.75 -8.68
CA CYS A 78 -7.87 -11.00 -8.27
C CYS A 78 -8.78 -12.21 -8.56
N VAL A 79 -10.05 -12.12 -8.20
CA VAL A 79 -11.06 -13.16 -8.48
C VAL A 79 -11.23 -13.35 -9.99
N ALA A 80 -11.34 -12.26 -10.76
CA ALA A 80 -11.46 -12.32 -12.22
C ALA A 80 -10.22 -12.95 -12.89
N ALA A 81 -9.04 -12.75 -12.30
CA ALA A 81 -7.78 -13.37 -12.70
C ALA A 81 -7.61 -14.80 -12.15
N ASN A 82 -8.59 -15.32 -11.41
CA ASN A 82 -8.53 -16.63 -10.73
C ASN A 82 -7.27 -16.78 -9.84
N GLY A 83 -6.90 -15.72 -9.11
CA GLY A 83 -5.70 -15.65 -8.29
C GLY A 83 -4.40 -15.40 -9.05
N GLY A 84 -4.46 -15.20 -10.38
CA GLY A 84 -3.32 -14.76 -11.19
C GLY A 84 -2.95 -13.29 -10.97
N HIS A 85 -1.88 -12.84 -11.61
CA HIS A 85 -1.44 -11.44 -11.57
C HIS A 85 -2.39 -10.51 -12.34
N PHE A 86 -2.52 -9.27 -11.88
CA PHE A 86 -3.37 -8.23 -12.43
C PHE A 86 -2.83 -6.83 -12.07
N GLU A 87 -3.18 -5.83 -12.89
CA GLU A 87 -2.91 -4.39 -12.64
C GLU A 87 -4.24 -3.64 -12.53
#